data_AF-A0A4R5TZN1-F1
#
_entry.id   AF-A0A4R5TZN1-F1
#
_cell.length_a   1.000
_cell.length_b   1.000
_cell.length_c   1.000
_cell.angle_alpha   90.00
_cell.angle_beta   90.00
_cell.angle_gamma   90.00
#
_symmetry.space_group_name_H-M   'P 1'
#
loop_
_entity.id
_entity.type
_entity.pdbx_description
1 polymer ?
#
loop_
_entity_poly.entity_id
_entity_poly.type
_entity_poly.pdbx_seq_one_letter_code
_entity_poly.pdbx_strand_id
1 'polypeptide(L)'
;MQTFLPYPDFAASAAVLDQARLGKQRVETLQALRALVIPDYGWQRHPAIRMWMGYVPALSLYGLAMVREWVARGHADTTGPLIREFAPDADPEDVALPPWLGDAGVHLSHQSNLIQKAPETYRDRFPGVPEDLPYLWPEPEQEILPAEPAGGRVWVWRADAVPTGEPGEPGAALRMPLEAPGGRAAPKWDRQLAVFEHGIADGDTVVLAGADPERFRIGTAGPVLLAEDVLLRGVALDGWVRRGDFDRPALLQDPRTLFCVPQPPALT
;
A
#
# COMPACT_ATOMS: atom_id res chain seq x y z
N MET A 1 -12.14 -1.87 -7.69
CA MET A 1 -11.53 -2.44 -6.48
C MET A 1 -12.36 -3.60 -6.02
N GLN A 2 -11.88 -4.84 -6.13
CA GLN A 2 -12.55 -6.02 -5.57
C GLN A 2 -11.57 -7.20 -5.53
N THR A 3 -11.85 -8.17 -4.66
CA THR A 3 -11.21 -9.48 -4.66
C THR A 3 -12.10 -10.53 -5.33
N PHE A 4 -11.51 -11.57 -5.93
CA PHE A 4 -12.24 -12.75 -6.43
C PHE A 4 -11.86 -13.98 -5.62
N LEU A 5 -12.82 -14.51 -4.85
CA LEU A 5 -12.68 -15.70 -4.01
C LEU A 5 -13.75 -16.75 -4.37
N PRO A 6 -13.74 -17.31 -5.60
CA PRO A 6 -14.67 -18.38 -5.98
C PRO A 6 -14.44 -19.68 -5.19
N TYR A 7 -13.29 -19.85 -4.53
CA TYR A 7 -12.95 -21.01 -3.72
C TYR A 7 -12.31 -20.59 -2.39
N PRO A 8 -12.38 -21.43 -1.34
CA PRO A 8 -11.69 -21.18 -0.07
C PRO A 8 -10.16 -21.25 -0.20
N ASP A 9 -9.67 -21.94 -1.23
CA ASP A 9 -8.25 -22.00 -1.53
C ASP A 9 -7.84 -20.87 -2.48
N PHE A 10 -6.79 -20.13 -2.10
CA PHE A 10 -6.31 -18.99 -2.87
C PHE A 10 -5.69 -19.39 -4.22
N ALA A 11 -5.02 -20.55 -4.30
CA ALA A 11 -4.42 -21.02 -5.54
C ALA A 11 -5.49 -21.49 -6.53
N ALA A 12 -6.50 -22.23 -6.07
CA ALA A 12 -7.67 -22.62 -6.85
C ALA A 12 -8.44 -21.39 -7.32
N SER A 13 -8.61 -20.39 -6.45
CA SER A 13 -9.20 -19.11 -6.81
C SER A 13 -8.41 -18.38 -7.89
N ALA A 14 -7.08 -18.45 -7.89
CA ALA A 14 -6.25 -17.84 -8.92
C ALA A 14 -6.35 -18.62 -10.26
N ALA A 15 -6.21 -19.94 -10.19
CA ALA A 15 -6.20 -20.83 -11.34
C ALA A 15 -7.49 -20.73 -12.17
N VAL A 16 -8.64 -20.58 -11.52
CA VAL A 16 -9.93 -20.48 -12.22
C VAL A 16 -10.19 -19.13 -12.89
N LEU A 17 -9.39 -18.10 -12.64
CA LEU A 17 -9.59 -16.80 -13.28
C LEU A 17 -9.07 -16.81 -14.72
N ASP A 18 -9.79 -16.14 -15.62
CA ASP A 18 -9.23 -15.75 -16.91
C ASP A 18 -8.10 -14.71 -16.76
N GLN A 19 -7.31 -14.56 -17.81
CA GLN A 19 -6.14 -13.70 -17.83
C GLN A 19 -6.45 -12.24 -17.46
N ALA A 20 -7.58 -11.69 -17.91
CA ALA A 20 -7.91 -10.29 -17.64
C ALA A 20 -8.23 -10.07 -16.16
N ARG A 21 -9.04 -10.94 -15.54
CA ARG A 21 -9.32 -10.83 -14.10
C ARG A 21 -8.11 -11.15 -13.25
N LEU A 22 -7.33 -12.18 -13.60
CA LEU A 22 -6.10 -12.52 -12.86
C LEU A 22 -5.09 -11.38 -12.88
N GLY A 23 -4.84 -10.79 -14.05
CA GLY A 23 -3.96 -9.63 -14.20
C GLY A 23 -4.42 -8.45 -13.35
N LYS A 24 -5.72 -8.20 -13.29
CA LYS A 24 -6.32 -7.16 -12.45
C LYS A 24 -6.19 -7.46 -10.96
N GLN A 25 -6.37 -8.71 -10.53
CA GLN A 25 -6.32 -9.09 -9.11
C GLN A 25 -4.97 -8.82 -8.47
N ARG A 26 -3.85 -8.97 -9.20
CA ARG A 26 -2.53 -8.60 -8.67
C ARG A 26 -2.44 -7.12 -8.29
N VAL A 27 -3.00 -6.24 -9.14
CA VAL A 27 -2.97 -4.79 -8.93
C VAL A 27 -3.99 -4.37 -7.88
N GLU A 28 -5.24 -4.85 -7.96
CA GLU A 28 -6.29 -4.51 -7.00
C GLU A 28 -5.97 -5.05 -5.60
N THR A 29 -5.31 -6.21 -5.47
CA THR A 29 -4.83 -6.71 -4.17
C THR A 29 -3.79 -5.79 -3.56
N LEU A 30 -2.80 -5.33 -4.35
CA LEU A 30 -1.80 -4.38 -3.86
C LEU A 30 -2.46 -3.06 -3.42
N GLN A 31 -3.45 -2.57 -4.16
CA GLN A 31 -4.21 -1.38 -3.76
C GLN A 31 -5.05 -1.63 -2.50
N ALA A 32 -5.60 -2.83 -2.32
CA ALA A 32 -6.33 -3.22 -1.12
C ALA A 32 -5.42 -3.27 0.12
N LEU A 33 -4.24 -3.86 -0.01
CA LEU A 33 -3.21 -3.87 1.04
C LEU A 33 -2.81 -2.45 1.45
N ARG A 34 -2.59 -1.56 0.47
CA ARG A 34 -2.34 -0.13 0.73
C ARG A 34 -3.51 0.55 1.44
N ALA A 35 -4.74 0.25 1.05
CA ALA A 35 -5.92 0.79 1.72
C ALA A 35 -6.02 0.38 3.19
N LEU A 36 -5.61 -0.86 3.53
CA LEU A 36 -5.64 -1.36 4.91
C LEU A 36 -4.53 -0.77 5.80
N VAL A 37 -3.39 -0.40 5.23
CA VAL A 37 -2.18 -0.09 6.01
C VAL A 37 -1.75 1.38 5.92
N ILE A 38 -2.03 2.07 4.81
CA ILE A 38 -1.55 3.44 4.57
C ILE A 38 -2.64 4.44 4.96
N PRO A 39 -2.36 5.39 5.89
CA PRO A 39 -3.29 6.44 6.27
C PRO A 39 -3.75 7.26 5.06
N ASP A 40 -5.01 7.71 5.07
CA ASP A 40 -5.60 8.52 3.99
C ASP A 40 -5.57 7.92 2.56
N TYR A 41 -5.22 6.63 2.41
CA TYR A 41 -5.30 5.94 1.13
C TYR A 41 -6.75 5.77 0.68
N GLY A 42 -6.97 5.72 -0.64
CA GLY A 42 -8.31 5.54 -1.19
C GLY A 42 -8.92 4.19 -0.81
N TRP A 43 -10.26 4.07 -0.88
CA TRP A 43 -10.99 2.80 -0.76
C TRP A 43 -11.09 2.17 0.64
N GLN A 44 -10.60 2.82 1.69
CA GLN A 44 -10.68 2.32 3.09
C GLN A 44 -12.09 1.92 3.55
N ARG A 45 -13.13 2.61 3.07
CA ARG A 45 -14.53 2.31 3.40
C ARG A 45 -15.21 1.33 2.45
N HIS A 46 -14.50 0.83 1.44
CA HIS A 46 -15.09 -0.07 0.45
C HIS A 46 -15.32 -1.46 1.07
N PRO A 47 -16.48 -2.11 0.88
CA PRO A 47 -16.78 -3.41 1.51
C PRO A 47 -15.75 -4.50 1.21
N ALA A 48 -15.30 -4.61 -0.06
CA ALA A 48 -14.25 -5.56 -0.46
C ALA A 48 -12.87 -5.30 0.17
N ILE A 49 -12.66 -4.15 0.82
CA ILE A 49 -11.47 -3.84 1.62
C ILE A 49 -11.75 -4.13 3.08
N ARG A 50 -12.89 -3.64 3.59
CA ARG A 50 -13.32 -3.80 4.98
C ARG A 50 -13.31 -5.26 5.43
N MET A 51 -13.75 -6.21 4.59
CA MET A 51 -13.76 -7.64 4.94
C MET A 51 -12.38 -8.22 5.34
N TRP A 52 -11.29 -7.54 4.94
CA TRP A 52 -9.91 -7.94 5.20
C TRP A 52 -9.26 -7.21 6.38
N MET A 53 -9.97 -6.32 7.07
CA MET A 53 -9.45 -5.67 8.28
C MET A 53 -9.09 -6.72 9.34
N GLY A 54 -7.87 -6.64 9.87
CA GLY A 54 -7.30 -7.65 10.77
C GLY A 54 -6.54 -8.79 10.07
N TYR A 55 -6.64 -8.89 8.73
CA TYR A 55 -6.15 -10.03 7.96
C TYR A 55 -5.17 -9.64 6.84
N VAL A 56 -4.33 -8.61 7.06
CA VAL A 56 -3.32 -8.15 6.09
C VAL A 56 -2.40 -9.29 5.63
N PRO A 57 -1.84 -10.15 6.51
CA PRO A 57 -1.04 -11.30 6.06
C PRO A 57 -1.80 -12.27 5.15
N ALA A 58 -3.06 -12.58 5.45
CA ALA A 58 -3.88 -13.46 4.62
C ALA A 58 -4.15 -12.84 3.23
N LEU A 59 -4.43 -11.54 3.17
CA LEU A 59 -4.58 -10.83 1.89
C LEU A 59 -3.28 -10.81 1.08
N SER A 60 -2.13 -10.73 1.76
CA SER A 60 -0.82 -10.86 1.11
C SER A 60 -0.63 -12.26 0.51
N LEU A 61 -1.00 -13.32 1.23
CA LEU A 61 -0.97 -14.70 0.70
C LEU A 61 -1.90 -14.86 -0.52
N TYR A 62 -3.10 -14.28 -0.46
CA TYR A 62 -4.03 -14.23 -1.59
C TYR A 62 -3.40 -13.55 -2.81
N GLY A 63 -2.82 -12.35 -2.63
CA GLY A 63 -2.15 -11.61 -3.69
C GLY A 63 -0.96 -12.37 -4.29
N LEU A 64 -0.17 -13.04 -3.45
CA LEU A 64 0.95 -13.86 -3.89
C LEU A 64 0.49 -15.10 -4.65
N ALA A 65 -0.68 -15.69 -4.32
CA ALA A 65 -1.26 -16.77 -5.13
C ALA A 65 -1.63 -16.29 -6.54
N MET A 66 -2.22 -15.09 -6.65
CA MET A 66 -2.51 -14.47 -7.96
C MET A 66 -1.25 -14.18 -8.76
N VAL A 67 -0.18 -13.72 -8.10
CA VAL A 67 1.13 -13.50 -8.72
C VAL A 67 1.74 -14.82 -9.20
N ARG A 68 1.73 -15.87 -8.37
CA ARG A 68 2.29 -17.18 -8.75
C ARG A 68 1.60 -17.74 -9.97
N GLU A 69 0.26 -17.72 -10.03
CA GLU A 69 -0.49 -18.18 -11.18
C GLU A 69 -0.21 -17.34 -12.43
N TRP A 70 -0.10 -16.02 -12.27
CA TRP A 70 0.24 -15.11 -13.38
C TRP A 70 1.62 -15.40 -13.98
N VAL A 71 2.61 -15.64 -13.14
CA VAL A 71 3.96 -16.01 -13.55
C VAL A 71 3.99 -17.40 -14.17
N ALA A 72 3.25 -18.36 -13.61
CA ALA A 72 3.13 -19.71 -14.17
C ALA A 72 2.54 -19.70 -15.60
N ARG A 73 1.71 -18.70 -15.93
CA ARG A 73 1.19 -18.45 -17.29
C ARG A 73 2.18 -17.73 -18.22
N GLY A 74 3.42 -17.48 -17.79
CA GLY A 74 4.49 -16.91 -18.60
C GLY A 74 4.54 -15.38 -18.61
N HIS A 75 3.88 -14.70 -17.67
CA HIS A 75 3.91 -13.25 -17.59
C HIS A 75 4.91 -12.73 -16.54
N ALA A 76 5.39 -11.50 -16.72
CA ALA A 76 6.32 -10.85 -15.78
C ALA A 76 5.65 -10.51 -14.44
N ASP A 77 6.40 -10.67 -13.34
CA ASP A 77 6.01 -10.21 -12.01
C ASP A 77 6.40 -8.73 -11.80
N THR A 78 5.42 -7.92 -11.44
CA THR A 78 5.58 -6.49 -11.14
C THR A 78 5.00 -6.10 -9.78
N THR A 79 4.38 -7.04 -9.07
CA THR A 79 3.58 -6.77 -7.87
C THR A 79 3.99 -7.64 -6.70
N GLY A 80 4.54 -8.84 -6.93
CA GLY A 80 4.97 -9.76 -5.90
C GLY A 80 5.94 -9.14 -4.89
N PRO A 81 7.04 -8.48 -5.31
CA PRO A 81 7.95 -7.81 -4.38
C PRO A 81 7.24 -6.79 -3.49
N LEU A 82 6.34 -5.99 -4.05
CA LEU A 82 5.57 -4.97 -3.31
C LEU A 82 4.57 -5.60 -2.34
N ILE A 83 3.94 -6.72 -2.71
CA ILE A 83 2.98 -7.42 -1.84
C ILE A 83 3.69 -8.03 -0.62
N ARG A 84 4.91 -8.57 -0.78
CA ARG A 84 5.66 -9.20 0.32
C ARG A 84 5.95 -8.24 1.48
N GLU A 85 6.11 -6.95 1.20
CA GLU A 85 6.40 -5.94 2.24
C GLU A 85 5.27 -5.76 3.27
N PHE A 86 4.05 -6.20 2.96
CA PHE A 86 2.91 -6.09 3.87
C PHE A 86 2.88 -7.20 4.93
N ALA A 87 3.66 -8.26 4.74
CA ALA A 87 3.77 -9.38 5.66
C ALA A 87 5.15 -10.06 5.52
N PRO A 88 6.25 -9.33 5.82
CA PRO A 88 7.61 -9.80 5.55
C PRO A 88 7.98 -11.05 6.37
N ASP A 89 7.46 -11.15 7.60
CA ASP A 89 7.76 -12.22 8.55
C ASP A 89 6.66 -13.29 8.63
N ALA A 90 5.66 -13.24 7.75
CA ALA A 90 4.55 -14.18 7.80
C ALA A 90 4.95 -15.56 7.28
N ASP A 91 4.92 -16.56 8.15
CA ASP A 91 4.92 -17.97 7.75
C ASP A 91 3.53 -18.33 7.21
N PRO A 92 3.40 -18.75 5.94
CA PRO A 92 2.11 -19.13 5.37
C PRO A 92 1.33 -20.18 6.18
N GLU A 93 2.01 -21.03 6.97
CA GLU A 93 1.35 -22.06 7.79
C GLU A 93 0.73 -21.50 9.08
N ASP A 94 1.23 -20.37 9.58
CA ASP A 94 0.80 -19.75 10.84
C ASP A 94 -0.06 -18.48 10.63
N VAL A 95 -0.37 -18.11 9.38
CA VAL A 95 -1.21 -16.95 9.09
C VAL A 95 -2.65 -17.20 9.51
N ALA A 96 -3.17 -16.35 10.39
CA ALA A 96 -4.59 -16.30 10.71
C ALA A 96 -5.42 -15.98 9.46
N LEU A 97 -6.34 -16.87 9.12
CA LEU A 97 -7.26 -16.70 8.00
C LEU A 97 -8.58 -16.07 8.48
N PRO A 98 -9.24 -15.24 7.64
CA PRO A 98 -10.54 -14.70 7.98
C PRO A 98 -11.57 -15.81 8.22
N PRO A 99 -12.46 -15.68 9.23
CA PRO A 99 -13.42 -16.74 9.59
C PRO A 99 -14.47 -17.00 8.50
N TRP A 100 -14.65 -16.05 7.59
CA TRP A 100 -15.54 -16.18 6.43
C TRP A 100 -14.91 -16.95 5.27
N LEU A 101 -13.60 -17.23 5.29
CA LEU A 101 -12.94 -18.04 4.27
C LEU A 101 -13.35 -19.51 4.48
N GLY A 102 -14.07 -20.09 3.52
CA GLY A 102 -14.77 -21.38 3.69
C GLY A 102 -16.28 -21.25 3.77
N ASP A 103 -16.83 -20.04 3.97
CA ASP A 103 -18.27 -19.82 3.91
C ASP A 103 -18.80 -20.01 2.47
N ALA A 104 -19.71 -20.97 2.32
CA ALA A 104 -20.24 -21.32 1.00
C ALA A 104 -21.00 -20.15 0.33
N GLY A 105 -21.65 -19.28 1.12
CA GLY A 105 -22.38 -18.11 0.61
C GLY A 105 -21.44 -17.06 0.04
N VAL A 106 -20.31 -16.79 0.71
CA VAL A 106 -19.24 -15.93 0.19
C VAL A 106 -18.79 -16.47 -1.17
N HIS A 107 -18.32 -17.71 -1.23
CA HIS A 107 -17.75 -18.27 -2.45
C HIS A 107 -18.76 -18.34 -3.60
N LEU A 108 -20.00 -18.74 -3.32
CA LEU A 108 -21.08 -18.80 -4.31
C LEU A 108 -21.39 -17.41 -4.89
N SER A 109 -21.41 -16.36 -4.05
CA SER A 109 -21.64 -14.99 -4.52
C SER A 109 -20.54 -14.52 -5.48
N HIS A 110 -19.28 -14.89 -5.22
CA HIS A 110 -18.16 -14.56 -6.09
C HIS A 110 -18.19 -15.35 -7.41
N GLN A 111 -18.57 -16.63 -7.37
CA GLN A 111 -18.78 -17.44 -8.58
C GLN A 111 -19.89 -16.84 -9.46
N SER A 112 -21.06 -16.55 -8.88
CA SER A 112 -22.17 -15.87 -9.58
C SER A 112 -21.71 -14.58 -10.27
N ASN A 113 -20.98 -13.72 -9.55
CA ASN A 113 -20.54 -12.45 -10.11
C ASN A 113 -19.43 -12.60 -11.16
N LEU A 114 -18.64 -13.68 -11.15
CA LEU A 114 -17.72 -13.99 -12.23
C LEU A 114 -18.48 -14.41 -13.49
N ILE A 115 -19.54 -15.22 -13.36
CA ILE A 115 -20.43 -15.57 -14.47
C ILE A 115 -21.03 -14.29 -15.07
N GLN A 116 -21.63 -13.42 -14.26
CA GLN A 116 -22.20 -12.15 -14.73
C GLN A 116 -21.18 -11.29 -15.49
N LYS A 117 -19.90 -11.31 -15.08
CA LYS A 117 -18.82 -10.53 -15.72
C LYS A 117 -18.34 -11.13 -17.04
N ALA A 118 -18.37 -12.45 -17.21
CA ALA A 118 -17.98 -13.14 -18.45
C ALA A 118 -18.66 -14.52 -18.54
N PRO A 119 -19.93 -14.56 -18.99
CA PRO A 119 -20.71 -15.79 -18.95
C PRO A 119 -20.06 -16.93 -19.75
N GLU A 120 -19.58 -16.62 -20.95
CA GLU A 120 -18.90 -17.57 -21.86
C GLU A 120 -17.64 -18.21 -21.26
N THR A 121 -17.04 -17.59 -20.23
CA THR A 121 -15.83 -18.09 -19.58
C THR A 121 -16.15 -18.93 -18.35
N TYR A 122 -17.16 -18.53 -17.58
CA TYR A 122 -17.36 -19.02 -16.22
C TYR A 122 -18.57 -19.95 -16.05
N ARG A 123 -19.54 -19.98 -16.97
CA ARG A 123 -20.68 -20.92 -16.89
C ARG A 123 -20.20 -22.37 -16.82
N ASP A 124 -19.27 -22.75 -17.70
CA ASP A 124 -18.72 -24.10 -17.73
C ASP A 124 -17.80 -24.40 -16.54
N ARG A 125 -17.21 -23.37 -15.93
CA ARG A 125 -16.33 -23.51 -14.75
C ARG A 125 -17.13 -23.65 -13.45
N PHE A 126 -18.36 -23.15 -13.41
CA PHE A 126 -19.22 -23.11 -12.23
C PHE A 126 -20.63 -23.65 -12.54
N PRO A 127 -20.74 -24.94 -12.91
CA PRO A 127 -22.03 -25.53 -13.29
C PRO A 127 -23.04 -25.48 -12.13
N GLY A 128 -24.25 -24.99 -12.42
CA GLY A 128 -25.36 -24.92 -11.46
C GLY A 128 -25.33 -23.72 -10.51
N VAL A 129 -24.36 -22.82 -10.64
CA VAL A 129 -24.32 -21.57 -9.86
C VAL A 129 -25.34 -20.57 -10.40
N PRO A 130 -26.19 -19.95 -9.56
CA PRO A 130 -27.10 -18.88 -9.99
C PRO A 130 -26.33 -17.68 -10.55
N GLU A 131 -26.86 -17.03 -11.58
CA GLU A 131 -26.17 -15.94 -12.30
C GLU A 131 -26.64 -14.53 -11.89
N ASP A 132 -27.33 -14.39 -10.75
CA ASP A 132 -27.99 -13.14 -10.32
C ASP A 132 -27.70 -12.74 -8.87
N LEU A 133 -26.86 -13.50 -8.16
CA LEU A 133 -26.53 -13.19 -6.77
C LEU A 133 -25.71 -11.89 -6.66
N PRO A 134 -26.02 -10.99 -5.71
CA PRO A 134 -25.14 -9.87 -5.38
C PRO A 134 -23.88 -10.38 -4.68
N TYR A 135 -22.79 -9.59 -4.71
CA TYR A 135 -21.61 -9.90 -3.89
C TYR A 135 -21.98 -9.94 -2.41
N LEU A 136 -21.52 -10.97 -1.71
CA LEU A 136 -21.52 -11.02 -0.27
C LEU A 136 -20.14 -10.57 0.23
N TRP A 137 -20.10 -9.39 0.85
CA TRP A 137 -18.89 -8.84 1.48
C TRP A 137 -19.07 -8.93 3.00
N PRO A 138 -18.34 -9.83 3.69
CA PRO A 138 -18.37 -9.91 5.15
C PRO A 138 -17.98 -8.58 5.81
N GLU A 139 -18.70 -8.20 6.86
CA GLU A 139 -18.29 -7.07 7.70
C GLU A 139 -17.07 -7.46 8.55
N PRO A 140 -16.17 -6.51 8.84
CA PRO A 140 -15.03 -6.78 9.69
C PRO A 140 -15.46 -7.04 11.13
N GLU A 141 -14.74 -7.93 11.82
CA GLU A 141 -14.90 -8.15 13.26
C GLU A 141 -14.63 -6.87 14.06
N GLN A 142 -13.66 -6.07 13.58
CA GLN A 142 -13.33 -4.78 14.13
C GLN A 142 -13.01 -3.80 13.01
N GLU A 143 -13.56 -2.59 13.09
CA GLU A 143 -13.20 -1.50 12.19
C GLU A 143 -11.79 -0.98 12.55
N ILE A 144 -10.82 -1.27 11.68
CA ILE A 144 -9.42 -0.90 11.86
C ILE A 144 -9.06 0.05 10.72
N LEU A 145 -8.94 1.34 11.03
CA LEU A 145 -8.48 2.35 10.08
C LEU A 145 -7.00 2.65 10.32
N PRO A 146 -6.17 2.70 9.25
CA PRO A 146 -4.78 3.05 9.41
C PRO A 146 -4.64 4.50 9.89
N ALA A 147 -3.79 4.70 10.89
CA ALA A 147 -3.50 6.00 11.49
C ALA A 147 -2.00 6.28 11.40
N GLU A 148 -1.64 7.55 11.45
CA GLU A 148 -0.25 7.98 11.55
C GLU A 148 0.38 7.41 12.85
N PRO A 149 1.70 7.13 12.87
CA PRO A 149 2.39 6.59 14.03
C PRO A 149 2.27 7.51 15.27
N ALA A 150 1.89 6.91 16.41
CA ALA A 150 1.73 7.62 17.68
C ALA A 150 3.04 7.82 18.47
N GLY A 151 4.09 7.07 18.15
CA GLY A 151 5.40 7.10 18.83
C GLY A 151 6.49 7.81 18.02
N GLY A 152 7.75 7.39 18.25
CA GLY A 152 8.89 7.85 17.46
C GLY A 152 8.64 7.63 15.95
N ARG A 153 8.88 8.67 15.17
CA ARG A 153 8.62 8.69 13.73
C ARG A 153 9.76 9.35 12.98
N VAL A 154 9.87 9.02 11.71
CA VAL A 154 10.67 9.78 10.75
C VAL A 154 9.75 10.34 9.68
N TRP A 155 10.05 11.54 9.20
CA TRP A 155 9.37 12.12 8.05
C TRP A 155 9.99 11.55 6.79
N VAL A 156 9.16 11.15 5.83
CA VAL A 156 9.61 10.71 4.52
C VAL A 156 9.20 11.74 3.49
N TRP A 157 10.20 12.26 2.79
CA TRP A 157 10.04 13.15 1.65
C TRP A 157 10.34 12.39 0.37
N ARG A 158 9.35 12.30 -0.51
CA ARG A 158 9.54 11.73 -1.85
C ARG A 158 10.19 12.77 -2.74
N ALA A 159 11.46 12.54 -3.08
CA ALA A 159 12.26 13.44 -3.88
C ALA A 159 12.35 12.97 -5.33
N ASP A 160 12.26 13.89 -6.29
CA ASP A 160 12.53 13.59 -7.71
C ASP A 160 13.99 13.20 -7.94
N ALA A 161 14.90 13.78 -7.15
CA ALA A 161 16.31 13.44 -7.10
C ALA A 161 16.80 13.48 -5.65
N VAL A 162 17.57 12.46 -5.26
CA VAL A 162 18.23 12.42 -3.96
C VAL A 162 19.66 12.90 -4.13
N PRO A 163 20.11 13.93 -3.36
CA PRO A 163 21.48 14.41 -3.45
C PRO A 163 22.48 13.30 -3.16
N THR A 164 23.49 13.17 -4.03
CA THR A 164 24.57 12.15 -3.92
C THR A 164 25.76 12.64 -3.10
N GLY A 165 25.71 13.84 -2.53
CA GLY A 165 26.80 14.47 -1.79
C GLY A 165 27.22 13.68 -0.55
N GLU A 166 28.51 13.78 -0.20
CA GLU A 166 29.05 13.18 1.04
C GLU A 166 28.40 13.80 2.29
N PRO A 167 28.32 13.07 3.43
CA PRO A 167 27.89 13.65 4.70
C PRO A 167 28.67 14.94 5.01
N GLY A 168 27.97 16.07 5.21
CA GLY A 168 28.58 17.39 5.47
C GLY A 168 28.66 18.37 4.28
N GLU A 169 28.23 17.98 3.07
CA GLU A 169 28.01 18.92 1.95
C GLU A 169 26.73 19.79 2.17
N PRO A 170 26.58 20.94 1.47
CA PRO A 170 25.39 21.79 1.58
C PRO A 170 24.11 20.96 1.42
N GLY A 171 23.27 21.01 2.45
CA GLY A 171 22.14 20.11 2.64
C GLY A 171 21.12 20.07 1.50
N ALA A 172 20.25 19.06 1.51
CA ALA A 172 19.11 19.01 0.59
C ALA A 172 18.11 20.13 0.94
N ALA A 173 17.36 20.62 -0.05
CA ALA A 173 16.25 21.54 0.21
C ALA A 173 14.94 20.89 -0.21
N LEU A 174 14.06 20.64 0.76
CA LEU A 174 12.69 20.23 0.50
C LEU A 174 11.90 21.43 -0.03
N ARG A 175 11.07 21.20 -1.05
CA ARG A 175 10.32 22.26 -1.73
C ARG A 175 8.86 21.86 -1.80
N MET A 176 8.03 22.58 -1.06
CA MET A 176 6.60 22.33 -0.96
C MET A 176 5.82 23.53 -1.54
N PRO A 177 5.31 23.43 -2.78
CA PRO A 177 4.45 24.47 -3.36
C PRO A 177 3.24 24.78 -2.49
N LEU A 178 2.88 26.06 -2.35
CA LEU A 178 1.67 26.47 -1.66
C LEU A 178 0.41 25.97 -2.41
N GLU A 179 0.48 25.89 -3.74
CA GLU A 179 -0.59 25.34 -4.56
C GLU A 179 -0.32 23.89 -4.98
N ALA A 180 -1.37 23.07 -5.01
CA ALA A 180 -1.26 21.68 -5.42
C ALA A 180 -0.80 21.57 -6.90
N PRO A 181 0.23 20.76 -7.20
CA PRO A 181 0.65 20.49 -8.56
C PRO A 181 -0.53 19.99 -9.41
N GLY A 182 -0.79 20.63 -10.56
CA GLY A 182 -1.85 20.23 -11.48
C GLY A 182 -3.29 20.54 -11.02
N GLY A 183 -3.49 21.33 -9.97
CA GLY A 183 -4.80 21.93 -9.61
C GLY A 183 -5.88 20.95 -9.13
N ARG A 184 -5.56 19.67 -8.91
CA ARG A 184 -6.52 18.62 -8.54
C ARG A 184 -6.05 17.82 -7.33
N ALA A 185 -6.31 18.35 -6.12
CA ALA A 185 -6.58 17.64 -4.86
C ALA A 185 -6.31 18.55 -3.64
N ALA A 186 -6.93 19.73 -3.57
CA ALA A 186 -6.68 20.71 -2.51
C ALA A 186 -6.67 20.10 -1.09
N PRO A 187 -7.69 19.34 -0.63
CA PRO A 187 -7.72 18.92 0.77
C PRO A 187 -6.59 17.97 1.20
N LYS A 188 -6.08 17.12 0.30
CA LYS A 188 -4.95 16.22 0.62
C LYS A 188 -3.61 16.93 0.52
N TRP A 189 -3.50 17.90 -0.40
CA TRP A 189 -2.34 18.75 -0.52
C TRP A 189 -2.24 19.70 0.68
N ASP A 190 -3.34 20.37 1.03
CA ASP A 190 -3.45 21.29 2.17
C ASP A 190 -3.05 20.61 3.48
N ARG A 191 -3.42 19.33 3.67
CA ARG A 191 -2.96 18.55 4.83
C ARG A 191 -1.46 18.34 4.83
N GLN A 192 -0.86 17.96 3.71
CA GLN A 192 0.60 17.84 3.61
C GLN A 192 1.26 19.20 3.81
N LEU A 193 0.68 20.29 3.31
CA LEU A 193 1.21 21.64 3.42
C LEU A 193 1.24 22.09 4.88
N ALA A 194 0.13 21.90 5.58
CA ALA A 194 0.04 22.15 7.02
C ALA A 194 1.05 21.31 7.81
N VAL A 195 1.26 20.05 7.44
CA VAL A 195 2.27 19.18 8.05
C VAL A 195 3.70 19.66 7.76
N PHE A 196 3.99 20.10 6.54
CA PHE A 196 5.31 20.62 6.17
C PHE A 196 5.65 21.90 6.96
N GLU A 197 4.67 22.79 7.09
CA GLU A 197 4.81 24.08 7.77
C GLU A 197 4.86 23.93 9.29
N HIS A 198 3.96 23.16 9.88
CA HIS A 198 3.74 23.13 11.33
C HIS A 198 3.99 21.76 11.99
N GLY A 199 4.03 20.68 11.19
CA GLY A 199 4.15 19.31 11.70
C GLY A 199 5.59 18.82 11.83
N ILE A 200 6.47 19.21 10.91
CA ILE A 200 7.90 18.91 10.98
C ILE A 200 8.57 19.92 11.91
N ALA A 201 9.13 19.46 13.02
CA ALA A 201 9.90 20.31 13.93
C ALA A 201 11.36 20.44 13.46
N ASP A 202 12.01 21.52 13.86
CA ASP A 202 13.44 21.69 13.65
C ASP A 202 14.20 20.65 14.50
N GLY A 203 15.10 19.91 13.88
CA GLY A 203 15.74 18.76 14.51
C GLY A 203 15.07 17.41 14.20
N ASP A 204 13.89 17.39 13.57
CA ASP A 204 13.25 16.13 13.21
C ASP A 204 14.05 15.37 12.15
N THR A 205 14.05 14.04 12.27
CA THR A 205 14.63 13.15 11.28
C THR A 205 13.80 13.11 10.00
N VAL A 206 14.46 13.34 8.87
CA VAL A 206 13.89 13.29 7.53
C VAL A 206 14.63 12.27 6.67
N VAL A 207 13.86 11.42 5.99
CA VAL A 207 14.32 10.44 5.01
C VAL A 207 13.93 10.94 3.61
N LEU A 208 14.90 11.02 2.70
CA LEU A 208 14.71 11.40 1.31
C LEU A 208 14.61 10.14 0.45
N ALA A 209 13.39 9.82 0.02
CA ALA A 209 13.10 8.67 -0.83
C ALA A 209 13.14 9.08 -2.31
N GLY A 210 14.17 8.61 -3.03
CA GLY A 210 14.41 8.93 -4.44
C GLY A 210 14.02 7.83 -5.41
N ALA A 211 14.74 7.79 -6.54
CA ALA A 211 14.55 6.79 -7.58
C ALA A 211 15.04 5.38 -7.18
N ASP A 212 16.05 5.28 -6.31
CA ASP A 212 16.48 4.00 -5.73
C ASP A 212 15.45 3.56 -4.67
N PRO A 213 14.71 2.46 -4.90
CA PRO A 213 13.69 2.02 -3.95
C PRO A 213 14.29 1.37 -2.70
N GLU A 214 15.57 1.00 -2.69
CA GLU A 214 16.21 0.23 -1.63
C GLU A 214 17.06 1.08 -0.66
N ARG A 215 17.51 2.27 -1.07
CA ARG A 215 18.41 3.13 -0.29
C ARG A 215 17.94 4.57 -0.28
N PHE A 216 17.86 5.16 0.90
CA PHE A 216 17.39 6.52 1.12
C PHE A 216 18.43 7.33 1.87
N ARG A 217 18.51 8.64 1.56
CA ARG A 217 19.29 9.56 2.39
C ARG A 217 18.52 9.88 3.65
N ILE A 218 19.25 10.08 4.74
CA ILE A 218 18.69 10.53 6.00
C ILE A 218 19.40 11.81 6.44
N GLY A 219 18.65 12.67 7.11
CA GLY A 219 19.17 13.90 7.66
C GLY A 219 18.23 14.54 8.67
N THR A 220 18.58 15.75 9.07
CA THR A 220 17.88 16.52 10.09
C THR A 220 17.25 17.77 9.49
N ALA A 221 15.97 18.00 9.77
CA ALA A 221 15.20 19.16 9.34
C ALA A 221 15.72 20.47 9.98
N GLY A 222 16.06 21.46 9.16
CA GLY A 222 16.24 22.86 9.57
C GLY A 222 14.93 23.65 9.53
N PRO A 223 14.94 24.98 9.74
CA PRO A 223 13.73 25.80 9.79
C PRO A 223 12.97 25.84 8.46
N VAL A 224 11.65 26.03 8.55
CA VAL A 224 10.81 26.34 7.38
C VAL A 224 10.92 27.81 7.01
N LEU A 225 11.09 28.08 5.72
CA LEU A 225 11.18 29.42 5.16
C LEU A 225 10.15 29.55 4.04
N LEU A 226 9.42 30.67 4.00
CA LEU A 226 8.58 31.03 2.87
C LEU A 226 9.44 31.78 1.83
N ALA A 227 9.48 31.28 0.61
CA ALA A 227 10.12 31.94 -0.52
C ALA A 227 9.13 32.01 -1.69
N GLU A 228 8.65 33.21 -2.00
CA GLU A 228 7.63 33.45 -3.04
C GLU A 228 6.36 32.61 -2.81
N ASP A 229 6.17 31.55 -3.58
CA ASP A 229 5.01 30.64 -3.60
C ASP A 229 5.36 29.21 -3.13
N VAL A 230 6.52 29.04 -2.48
CA VAL A 230 7.00 27.74 -2.01
C VAL A 230 7.46 27.82 -0.55
N LEU A 231 7.14 26.80 0.23
CA LEU A 231 7.81 26.56 1.50
C LEU A 231 9.09 25.75 1.26
N LEU A 232 10.18 26.22 1.86
CA LEU A 232 11.49 25.60 1.80
C LEU A 232 11.89 25.09 3.17
N ARG A 233 12.51 23.91 3.19
CA ARG A 233 13.17 23.41 4.40
C ARG A 233 14.53 22.82 4.04
N GLY A 234 15.59 23.33 4.66
CA GLY A 234 16.92 22.73 4.55
C GLY A 234 16.99 21.41 5.33
N VAL A 235 17.73 20.44 4.82
CA VAL A 235 17.98 19.15 5.48
C VAL A 235 19.48 18.93 5.53
N ALA A 236 20.04 18.92 6.74
CA ALA A 236 21.44 18.54 6.96
C ALA A 236 21.56 17.02 6.81
N LEU A 237 22.32 16.54 5.83
CA LEU A 237 22.39 15.12 5.50
C LEU A 237 23.40 14.39 6.38
N ASP A 238 22.93 13.33 7.05
CA ASP A 238 23.68 12.63 8.10
C ASP A 238 24.10 11.22 7.67
N GLY A 239 23.46 10.62 6.66
CA GLY A 239 23.80 9.26 6.24
C GLY A 239 22.85 8.61 5.25
N TRP A 240 22.78 7.28 5.32
CA TRP A 240 21.91 6.45 4.51
C TRP A 240 21.14 5.46 5.38
N VAL A 241 19.91 5.16 4.98
CA VAL A 241 19.08 4.09 5.56
C VAL A 241 18.55 3.21 4.44
N ARG A 242 18.43 1.90 4.67
CA ARG A 242 17.89 0.96 3.69
C ARG A 242 16.40 0.76 3.92
N ARG A 243 15.68 0.42 2.85
CA ARG A 243 14.26 0.03 2.92
C ARG A 243 14.02 -1.12 3.91
N GLY A 244 14.93 -2.09 3.93
CA GLY A 244 14.87 -3.24 4.84
C GLY A 244 15.18 -2.94 6.31
N ASP A 245 15.67 -1.73 6.64
CA ASP A 245 15.92 -1.34 8.03
C ASP A 245 14.63 -0.92 8.76
N PHE A 246 13.51 -0.77 8.03
CA PHE A 246 12.20 -0.44 8.58
C PHE A 246 11.43 -1.72 8.92
N ASP A 247 10.90 -1.81 10.14
CA ASP A 247 10.04 -2.93 10.57
C ASP A 247 8.78 -3.09 9.71
N ARG A 248 8.31 -2.00 9.08
CA ARG A 248 7.10 -1.96 8.25
C ARG A 248 7.38 -1.31 6.90
N PRO A 249 8.14 -1.97 6.00
CA PRO A 249 8.56 -1.38 4.73
C PRO A 249 7.39 -1.02 3.81
N ALA A 250 6.24 -1.70 3.95
CA ALA A 250 5.02 -1.39 3.21
C ALA A 250 4.54 0.06 3.38
N LEU A 251 4.80 0.71 4.51
CA LEU A 251 4.42 2.11 4.73
C LEU A 251 5.17 3.07 3.80
N LEU A 252 6.37 2.69 3.32
CA LEU A 252 7.14 3.46 2.34
C LEU A 252 6.53 3.41 0.93
N GLN A 253 5.48 2.60 0.71
CA GLN A 253 4.70 2.61 -0.53
C GLN A 253 3.66 3.74 -0.58
N ASP A 254 3.60 4.61 0.43
CA ASP A 254 2.71 5.76 0.47
C ASP A 254 2.96 6.70 -0.73
N PRO A 255 1.96 6.95 -1.59
CA PRO A 255 2.15 7.77 -2.78
C PRO A 255 2.26 9.28 -2.48
N ARG A 256 2.05 9.72 -1.23
CA ARG A 256 2.18 11.14 -0.84
C ARG A 256 3.61 11.65 -1.04
N THR A 257 3.73 12.96 -1.23
CA THR A 257 5.03 13.66 -1.29
C THR A 257 5.66 13.70 0.09
N LEU A 258 4.85 13.97 1.11
CA LEU A 258 5.25 14.01 2.51
C LEU A 258 4.33 13.12 3.34
N PHE A 259 4.93 12.24 4.11
CA PHE A 259 4.26 11.35 5.07
C PHE A 259 5.22 11.00 6.21
N CYS A 260 4.74 10.28 7.22
CA CYS A 260 5.62 9.76 8.27
C CYS A 260 5.44 8.26 8.46
N VAL A 261 6.50 7.62 8.94
CA VAL A 261 6.52 6.19 9.28
C VAL A 261 7.14 6.02 10.67
N PRO A 262 6.86 4.90 11.38
CA PRO A 262 7.56 4.60 12.62
C PRO A 262 9.07 4.68 12.43
N GLN A 263 9.77 5.22 13.43
CA GLN A 263 11.22 5.28 13.41
C GLN A 263 11.80 3.86 13.35
N PRO A 264 12.63 3.53 12.36
CA PRO A 264 13.27 2.23 12.29
C PRO A 264 14.23 2.03 13.47
N PRO A 265 14.34 0.81 14.04
CA PRO A 265 15.23 0.53 15.16
C PRO A 265 16.69 0.93 14.92
N ALA A 266 17.15 0.85 13.67
CA ALA A 266 18.50 1.23 13.25
C ALA A 266 18.86 2.71 13.48
N LEU A 267 17.88 3.57 13.79
CA LEU A 267 18.06 5.00 14.05
C LEU A 267 17.88 5.39 15.52
N THR A 268 17.75 4.39 16.41
CA THR A 268 17.62 4.59 17.87
C THR A 268 18.99 4.57 18.52
#